data_AF-A0A2V7GMR9-F1
#
_entry.id   AF-A0A2V7GMR9-F1
#
_cell.length_a   1.000
_cell.length_b   1.000
_cell.length_c   1.000
_cell.angle_alpha   90.00
_cell.angle_beta   90.00
_cell.angle_gamma   90.00
#
_symmetry.space_group_name_H-M   'P 1'
#
loop_
_entity.id
_entity.type
_entity.pdbx_description
1 polymer ?
#
loop_
_entity_poly.entity_id
_entity_poly.type
_entity_poly.pdbx_seq_one_letter_code
_entity_poly.pdbx_strand_id
1 'polypeptide(L)'
;PPPSTRAPATSGGGSQTEQQQLEGSALAAFDEAFTRGTTSIEAADTSGWVVSITPSGGWIPAVIAGRTGIGVSQRAQQFVVDSLDNPFNVIAPGKRPRVTLTPGLALKDGKPFLASAVQGGDTQDQNLLQCFLDMVEFGMTVQEAVEAANITSYQMRNSFGDHESQPGRLTLRSDTPPWVRRDLRQMGYRLDFQERTSGPINAIFFDWKHGSFWGGSSNHGEDYGIAW
;
A
#
# COMPACT_ATOMS: atom_id res chain seq x y z
N PRO A 1 70.09 -7.27 -2.12
CA PRO A 1 68.75 -6.82 -2.57
C PRO A 1 67.68 -7.09 -1.50
N PRO A 2 66.94 -6.08 -1.01
CA PRO A 2 65.88 -6.31 -0.03
C PRO A 2 64.63 -6.89 -0.71
N PRO A 3 63.73 -7.57 0.02
CA PRO A 3 62.47 -8.05 -0.53
C PRO A 3 61.48 -6.89 -0.68
N SER A 4 60.85 -6.85 -1.86
CA SER A 4 59.80 -5.90 -2.25
C SER A 4 58.52 -6.17 -1.45
N THR A 5 58.03 -5.15 -0.74
CA THR A 5 56.69 -5.11 -0.13
C THR A 5 55.64 -4.91 -1.22
N ARG A 6 54.79 -5.92 -1.45
CA ARG A 6 53.59 -5.80 -2.28
C ARG A 6 52.51 -5.04 -1.51
N ALA A 7 52.11 -3.87 -1.99
CA ALA A 7 50.94 -3.15 -1.50
C ALA A 7 49.64 -3.93 -1.84
N PRO A 8 48.59 -3.86 -1.01
CA PRO A 8 47.30 -4.46 -1.34
C PRO A 8 46.65 -3.67 -2.47
N ALA A 9 46.14 -4.38 -3.47
CA ALA A 9 45.32 -3.79 -4.52
C ALA A 9 43.99 -3.34 -3.91
N THR A 10 43.77 -2.04 -3.83
CA THR A 10 42.45 -1.47 -3.54
C THR A 10 41.56 -1.65 -4.78
N SER A 11 40.77 -2.70 -4.80
CA SER A 11 39.59 -2.80 -5.66
C SER A 11 38.48 -1.96 -5.04
N GLY A 12 38.10 -0.86 -5.67
CA GLY A 12 36.99 -0.04 -5.15
C GLY A 12 36.78 1.21 -5.97
N GLY A 13 36.02 1.07 -7.07
CA GLY A 13 35.62 2.18 -7.93
C GLY A 13 34.54 1.72 -8.89
N GLY A 14 33.41 1.25 -8.36
CA GLY A 14 32.19 1.18 -9.18
C GLY A 14 31.90 2.58 -9.71
N SER A 15 31.62 2.69 -11.00
CA SER A 15 31.36 3.99 -11.62
C SER A 15 30.11 4.66 -11.00
N GLN A 16 30.05 5.99 -10.92
CA GLN A 16 28.87 6.70 -10.39
C GLN A 16 27.56 6.27 -11.09
N THR A 17 27.65 5.89 -12.37
CA THR A 17 26.54 5.35 -13.16
C THR A 17 26.05 3.99 -12.65
N GLU A 18 26.97 3.12 -12.22
CA GLU A 18 26.66 1.80 -11.68
C GLU A 18 26.03 1.91 -10.29
N GLN A 19 26.53 2.83 -9.45
CA GLN A 19 25.93 3.14 -8.15
C GLN A 19 24.52 3.71 -8.29
N GLN A 20 24.30 4.66 -9.21
CA GLN A 20 22.96 5.21 -9.49
C GLN A 20 21.98 4.17 -10.03
N GLN A 21 22.45 3.23 -10.86
CA GLN A 21 21.63 2.12 -11.35
C GLN A 21 21.24 1.16 -10.22
N LEU A 22 22.17 0.84 -9.32
CA LEU A 22 21.91 -0.02 -8.16
C LEU A 22 20.93 0.64 -7.18
N GLU A 23 21.10 1.93 -6.89
CA GLU A 23 20.18 2.71 -6.05
C GLU A 23 18.77 2.80 -6.65
N GLY A 24 18.68 3.04 -7.97
CA GLY A 24 17.39 3.03 -8.67
C GLY A 24 16.71 1.68 -8.65
N SER A 25 17.47 0.58 -8.83
CA SER A 25 16.93 -0.78 -8.75
C SER A 25 16.45 -1.14 -7.34
N ALA A 26 17.17 -0.73 -6.30
CA ALA A 26 16.78 -0.96 -4.92
C ALA A 26 15.50 -0.21 -4.55
N LEU A 27 15.38 1.05 -4.98
CA LEU A 27 14.18 1.86 -4.76
C LEU A 27 12.94 1.26 -5.44
N ALA A 28 13.09 0.78 -6.68
CA ALA A 28 12.00 0.12 -7.40
C ALA A 28 11.54 -1.16 -6.69
N ALA A 29 12.48 -1.99 -6.20
CA ALA A 29 12.16 -3.20 -5.45
C ALA A 29 11.45 -2.87 -4.12
N PHE A 30 11.87 -1.81 -3.43
CA PHE A 30 11.20 -1.32 -2.23
C PHE A 30 9.75 -0.90 -2.53
N ASP A 31 9.52 -0.11 -3.59
CA ASP A 31 8.19 0.39 -3.96
C ASP A 31 7.23 -0.75 -4.38
N GLU A 32 7.74 -1.73 -5.12
CA GLU A 32 6.99 -2.93 -5.49
C GLU A 32 6.61 -3.75 -4.25
N ALA A 33 7.56 -3.93 -3.31
CA ALA A 33 7.28 -4.64 -2.07
C ALA A 33 6.25 -3.89 -1.20
N PHE A 34 6.37 -2.56 -1.09
CA PHE A 34 5.50 -1.71 -0.27
C PHE A 34 4.03 -1.78 -0.72
N THR A 35 3.81 -1.92 -2.03
CA THR A 35 2.47 -1.96 -2.65
C THR A 35 2.02 -3.38 -3.01
N ARG A 36 2.71 -4.42 -2.54
CA ARG A 36 2.54 -5.80 -3.00
C ARG A 36 1.08 -6.27 -3.01
N GLY A 37 0.73 -6.92 -4.12
CA GLY A 37 -0.63 -7.17 -4.59
C GLY A 37 -1.58 -7.78 -3.57
N THR A 38 -2.84 -7.43 -3.71
CA THR A 38 -4.00 -7.87 -2.93
C THR A 38 -5.20 -7.61 -3.84
N THR A 39 -6.39 -8.16 -3.58
CA THR A 39 -7.60 -7.71 -4.27
C THR A 39 -8.61 -7.22 -3.24
N SER A 40 -9.57 -6.40 -3.66
CA SER A 40 -10.65 -5.88 -2.84
C SER A 40 -11.98 -6.21 -3.50
N ILE A 41 -12.97 -6.56 -2.68
CA ILE A 41 -14.33 -6.85 -3.15
C ILE A 41 -15.30 -6.24 -2.17
N GLU A 42 -16.22 -5.44 -2.71
CA GLU A 42 -17.35 -4.86 -2.00
C GLU A 42 -18.65 -5.39 -2.60
N ALA A 43 -19.56 -5.84 -1.75
CA ALA A 43 -20.87 -6.31 -2.17
C ALA A 43 -21.95 -5.93 -1.15
N ALA A 44 -23.13 -5.58 -1.64
CA ALA A 44 -24.30 -5.32 -0.81
C ALA A 44 -25.57 -5.78 -1.52
N ASP A 45 -26.62 -6.08 -0.75
CA ASP A 45 -27.92 -6.48 -1.30
C ASP A 45 -29.11 -5.77 -0.66
N THR A 46 -30.29 -5.98 -1.25
CA THR A 46 -31.56 -5.40 -0.80
C THR A 46 -32.10 -6.02 0.49
N SER A 47 -31.54 -7.15 0.92
CA SER A 47 -31.85 -7.78 2.22
C SER A 47 -31.05 -7.17 3.37
N GLY A 48 -30.09 -6.28 3.05
CA GLY A 48 -29.27 -5.57 4.02
C GLY A 48 -27.92 -6.23 4.31
N TRP A 49 -27.50 -7.22 3.52
CA TRP A 49 -26.14 -7.74 3.61
C TRP A 49 -25.14 -6.73 3.08
N VAL A 50 -24.01 -6.62 3.78
CA VAL A 50 -22.85 -5.83 3.36
C VAL A 50 -21.60 -6.66 3.61
N VAL A 51 -20.77 -6.82 2.58
CA VAL A 51 -19.54 -7.61 2.59
C VAL A 51 -18.42 -6.74 2.04
N SER A 52 -17.43 -6.46 2.90
CA SER A 52 -16.15 -5.84 2.53
C SER A 52 -15.04 -6.86 2.81
N ILE A 53 -14.27 -7.22 1.79
CA ILE A 53 -13.18 -8.19 1.92
C ILE A 53 -11.94 -7.79 1.13
N THR A 54 -10.78 -8.14 1.70
CA THR A 54 -9.47 -7.85 1.13
C THR A 54 -8.62 -9.13 1.03
N PRO A 55 -8.98 -10.09 0.15
CA PRO A 55 -8.25 -11.35 0.04
C PRO A 55 -6.88 -11.18 -0.62
N SER A 56 -5.91 -11.98 -0.19
CA SER A 56 -4.52 -11.85 -0.63
C SER A 56 -3.69 -13.09 -0.31
N GLY A 57 -2.51 -13.21 -0.92
CA GLY A 57 -1.62 -14.37 -0.82
C GLY A 57 -1.36 -15.01 -2.19
N GLY A 58 -0.48 -16.02 -2.22
CA GLY A 58 -0.16 -16.74 -3.46
C GLY A 58 0.56 -15.89 -4.53
N TRP A 59 1.22 -14.80 -4.13
CA TRP A 59 1.94 -13.91 -5.06
C TRP A 59 3.02 -14.63 -5.83
N ILE A 60 3.23 -14.24 -7.09
CA ILE A 60 4.26 -14.82 -7.95
C ILE A 60 5.58 -14.08 -7.69
N PRO A 61 6.71 -14.79 -7.48
CA PRO A 61 6.83 -16.24 -7.43
C PRO A 61 6.29 -16.84 -6.13
N ALA A 62 5.46 -17.88 -6.22
CA ALA A 62 4.98 -18.68 -5.09
C ALA A 62 5.42 -20.13 -5.21
N VAL A 63 5.65 -20.78 -4.07
CA VAL A 63 5.78 -22.25 -4.03
C VAL A 63 4.41 -22.84 -4.34
N ILE A 64 4.34 -23.72 -5.34
CA ILE A 64 3.11 -24.45 -5.65
C ILE A 64 2.94 -25.62 -4.68
N ALA A 65 1.75 -25.76 -4.10
CA ALA A 65 1.40 -26.88 -3.23
C ALA A 65 1.33 -28.18 -4.05
N GLY A 66 2.45 -28.89 -4.16
CA GLY A 66 2.57 -30.12 -4.94
C GLY A 66 2.22 -29.89 -6.41
N ARG A 67 1.19 -30.59 -6.90
CA ARG A 67 0.72 -30.52 -8.31
C ARG A 67 -0.63 -29.79 -8.46
N THR A 68 -1.07 -29.05 -7.45
CA THR A 68 -2.42 -28.47 -7.38
C THR A 68 -2.60 -27.21 -8.24
N GLY A 69 -1.50 -26.53 -8.60
CA GLY A 69 -1.55 -25.20 -9.20
C GLY A 69 -1.84 -24.07 -8.20
N ILE A 70 -1.98 -24.37 -6.91
CA ILE A 70 -2.25 -23.38 -5.86
C ILE A 70 -0.94 -22.86 -5.29
N GLY A 71 -0.70 -21.55 -5.40
CA GLY A 71 0.43 -20.87 -4.78
C GLY A 71 0.25 -20.74 -3.26
N VAL A 72 1.25 -21.19 -2.50
CA VAL A 72 1.27 -21.06 -1.04
C VAL A 72 1.52 -19.60 -0.65
N SER A 73 0.80 -19.14 0.37
CA SER A 73 0.94 -17.79 0.90
C SER A 73 2.33 -17.53 1.47
N GLN A 74 2.88 -16.34 1.20
CA GLN A 74 4.16 -15.89 1.72
C GLN A 74 3.97 -14.91 2.90
N ARG A 75 2.79 -14.90 3.53
CA ARG A 75 2.41 -13.92 4.55
C ARG A 75 3.30 -13.96 5.81
N ALA A 76 3.95 -15.09 6.08
CA ALA A 76 4.90 -15.22 7.19
C ALA A 76 6.06 -14.22 7.10
N GLN A 77 6.37 -13.68 5.92
CA GLN A 77 7.36 -12.60 5.75
C GLN A 77 7.02 -11.33 6.52
N GLN A 78 5.76 -11.15 6.97
CA GLN A 78 5.38 -9.97 7.74
C GLN A 78 5.71 -10.10 9.23
N PHE A 79 6.21 -11.25 9.69
CA PHE A 79 6.80 -11.36 11.02
C PHE A 79 8.20 -10.77 11.03
N VAL A 80 8.60 -10.20 12.16
CA VAL A 80 10.02 -9.97 12.45
C VAL A 80 10.64 -11.22 13.08
N VAL A 81 11.96 -11.35 12.96
CA VAL A 81 12.73 -12.42 13.60
C VAL A 81 13.47 -11.95 14.86
N ASP A 82 13.58 -10.63 15.05
CA ASP A 82 14.15 -10.00 16.24
C ASP A 82 13.08 -9.20 16.99
N SER A 83 12.97 -9.44 18.31
CA SER A 83 12.09 -8.67 19.19
C SER A 83 12.45 -7.19 19.33
N LEU A 84 13.69 -6.81 18.99
CA LEU A 84 14.12 -5.41 18.96
C LEU A 84 13.42 -4.62 17.83
N ASP A 85 13.06 -5.28 16.73
CA ASP A 85 12.34 -4.63 15.63
C ASP A 85 10.85 -4.45 15.96
N ASN A 86 10.22 -5.51 16.50
CA ASN A 86 8.84 -5.48 16.97
C ASN A 86 8.56 -6.62 17.96
N PRO A 87 8.48 -6.35 19.27
CA PRO A 87 8.30 -7.40 20.27
C PRO A 87 6.93 -8.10 20.16
N PHE A 88 5.93 -7.45 19.57
CA PHE A 88 4.58 -7.99 19.44
C PHE A 88 4.37 -8.84 18.18
N ASN A 89 5.26 -8.75 17.19
CA ASN A 89 5.12 -9.43 15.89
C ASN A 89 6.33 -10.32 15.55
N VAL A 90 7.00 -10.88 16.57
CA VAL A 90 7.99 -11.95 16.38
C VAL A 90 7.29 -13.25 15.97
N ILE A 91 7.90 -14.00 15.04
CA ILE A 91 7.41 -15.30 14.58
C ILE A 91 7.30 -16.32 15.73
N ALA A 92 6.18 -17.06 15.78
CA ALA A 92 5.96 -18.13 16.75
C ALA A 92 4.99 -19.20 16.21
N PRO A 93 5.11 -20.47 16.61
CA PRO A 93 4.17 -21.52 16.21
C PRO A 93 2.71 -21.16 16.52
N GLY A 94 1.82 -21.35 15.54
CA GLY A 94 0.38 -21.07 15.67
C GLY A 94 0.01 -19.59 15.72
N LYS A 95 0.97 -18.66 15.76
CA LYS A 95 0.72 -17.23 15.73
C LYS A 95 0.40 -16.78 14.30
N ARG A 96 -0.54 -15.83 14.17
CA ARG A 96 -0.80 -15.13 12.90
C ARG A 96 0.06 -13.87 12.84
N PRO A 97 0.67 -13.55 11.69
CA PRO A 97 1.39 -12.30 11.54
C PRO A 97 0.43 -11.11 11.64
N ARG A 98 0.94 -9.95 12.05
CA ARG A 98 0.28 -8.68 11.72
C ARG A 98 0.16 -8.62 10.20
N VAL A 99 -1.05 -8.39 9.71
CA VAL A 99 -1.31 -8.29 8.26
C VAL A 99 -1.71 -6.88 7.85
N THR A 100 -1.48 -6.57 6.58
CA THR A 100 -1.89 -5.30 5.95
C THR A 100 -3.35 -5.30 5.49
N LEU A 101 -4.00 -6.47 5.44
CA LEU A 101 -5.34 -6.64 4.87
C LEU A 101 -6.39 -5.96 5.75
N THR A 102 -6.99 -4.88 5.25
CA THR A 102 -7.85 -3.99 6.02
C THR A 102 -9.13 -3.62 5.25
N PRO A 103 -10.13 -4.52 5.17
CA PRO A 103 -11.46 -4.13 4.71
C PRO A 103 -12.14 -3.24 5.75
N GLY A 104 -12.83 -2.20 5.30
CA GLY A 104 -13.44 -1.17 6.14
C GLY A 104 -14.96 -1.13 6.01
N LEU A 105 -15.65 -0.96 7.14
CA LEU A 105 -17.07 -0.65 7.20
C LEU A 105 -17.30 0.50 8.19
N ALA A 106 -17.50 1.70 7.66
CA ALA A 106 -17.90 2.85 8.45
C ALA A 106 -19.41 2.83 8.72
N LEU A 107 -19.80 3.17 9.94
CA LEU A 107 -21.19 3.28 10.35
C LEU A 107 -21.56 4.72 10.68
N LYS A 108 -22.79 5.12 10.37
CA LYS A 108 -23.38 6.39 10.80
C LYS A 108 -24.76 6.10 11.39
N ASP A 109 -24.99 6.58 12.61
CA ASP A 109 -26.23 6.35 13.36
C ASP A 109 -26.63 4.85 13.44
N GLY A 110 -25.62 3.99 13.61
CA GLY A 110 -25.79 2.53 13.69
C GLY A 110 -26.09 1.83 12.36
N LYS A 111 -26.05 2.53 11.23
CA LYS A 111 -26.29 1.97 9.88
C LYS A 111 -25.01 2.01 9.03
N PRO A 112 -24.81 1.08 8.08
CA PRO A 112 -23.73 1.14 7.09
C PRO A 112 -23.67 2.51 6.43
N PHE A 113 -22.51 3.13 6.36
CA PHE A 113 -22.32 4.42 5.70
C PHE A 113 -21.43 4.27 4.47
N LEU A 114 -20.29 3.60 4.65
CA LEU A 114 -19.32 3.33 3.60
C LEU A 114 -18.69 1.96 3.86
N ALA A 115 -18.79 1.06 2.89
CA ALA A 115 -17.97 -0.14 2.83
C ALA A 115 -16.84 0.12 1.83
N SER A 116 -15.59 -0.14 2.19
CA SER A 116 -14.46 0.13 1.31
C SER A 116 -13.25 -0.75 1.60
N ALA A 117 -12.55 -1.14 0.54
CA ALA A 117 -11.33 -1.90 0.59
C ALA A 117 -10.42 -1.52 -0.57
N VAL A 118 -9.12 -1.74 -0.40
CA VAL A 118 -8.10 -1.30 -1.35
C VAL A 118 -6.96 -2.30 -1.43
N GLN A 119 -6.36 -2.41 -2.62
CA GLN A 119 -5.12 -3.14 -2.81
C GLN A 119 -3.92 -2.23 -2.52
N GLY A 120 -2.79 -2.77 -2.08
CA GLY A 120 -1.55 -1.97 -1.97
C GLY A 120 -0.75 -2.11 -0.70
N GLY A 121 -0.74 -3.30 -0.06
CA GLY A 121 0.14 -3.54 1.09
C GLY A 121 0.07 -2.47 2.19
N ASP A 122 1.17 -1.77 2.41
CA ASP A 122 1.30 -0.75 3.45
C ASP A 122 0.64 0.60 3.12
N THR A 123 0.11 0.78 1.89
CA THR A 123 -0.68 1.97 1.54
C THR A 123 -2.15 1.83 1.90
N GLN A 124 -2.64 0.64 2.28
CA GLN A 124 -4.09 0.38 2.37
C GLN A 124 -4.81 1.34 3.34
N ASP A 125 -4.41 1.38 4.62
CA ASP A 125 -5.05 2.28 5.59
C ASP A 125 -4.74 3.77 5.32
N GLN A 126 -3.63 4.09 4.66
CA GLN A 126 -3.34 5.47 4.23
C GLN A 126 -4.35 5.93 3.18
N ASN A 127 -4.65 5.06 2.21
CA ASN A 127 -5.58 5.32 1.12
C ASN A 127 -7.03 5.37 1.62
N LEU A 128 -7.45 4.41 2.45
CA LEU A 128 -8.83 4.35 2.96
C LEU A 128 -9.15 5.50 3.89
N LEU A 129 -8.18 5.96 4.69
CA LEU A 129 -8.37 7.14 5.54
C LEU A 129 -8.63 8.40 4.70
N GLN A 130 -7.83 8.62 3.65
CA GLN A 130 -7.98 9.77 2.77
C GLN A 130 -9.32 9.72 2.01
N CYS A 131 -9.67 8.57 1.42
CA CYS A 131 -10.96 8.36 0.76
C CYS A 131 -12.15 8.61 1.71
N PHE A 132 -12.08 8.14 2.95
CA PHE A 132 -13.12 8.42 3.95
C PHE A 132 -13.24 9.92 4.23
N LEU A 133 -12.13 10.63 4.43
CA LEU A 133 -12.10 12.08 4.66
C LEU A 133 -12.59 12.87 3.45
N ASP A 134 -12.25 12.46 2.22
CA ASP A 134 -12.76 13.05 0.98
C ASP A 134 -14.29 13.08 0.95
N MET A 135 -14.94 12.02 1.43
CA MET A 135 -16.39 11.99 1.54
C MET A 135 -16.93 12.80 2.73
N VAL A 136 -16.39 12.61 3.94
CA VAL A 136 -17.01 13.16 5.15
C VAL A 136 -16.66 14.61 5.44
N GLU A 137 -15.46 15.05 5.04
CA GLU A 137 -14.95 16.39 5.29
C GLU A 137 -15.04 17.25 4.02
N PHE A 138 -14.67 16.70 2.86
CA PHE A 138 -14.61 17.45 1.60
C PHE A 138 -15.86 17.31 0.72
N GLY A 139 -16.84 16.50 1.15
CA GLY A 139 -18.13 16.38 0.50
C GLY A 139 -18.08 15.73 -0.89
N MET A 140 -17.02 14.99 -1.21
CA MET A 140 -16.90 14.26 -2.46
C MET A 140 -17.92 13.13 -2.53
N THR A 141 -18.39 12.85 -3.74
CA THR A 141 -19.12 11.61 -4.03
C THR A 141 -18.18 10.40 -3.88
N VAL A 142 -18.75 9.20 -3.77
CA VAL A 142 -17.94 7.97 -3.63
C VAL A 142 -16.99 7.77 -4.82
N GLN A 143 -17.40 8.11 -6.05
CA GLN A 143 -16.53 7.97 -7.23
C GLN A 143 -15.40 9.01 -7.20
N GLU A 144 -15.71 10.27 -6.86
CA GLU A 144 -14.68 11.31 -6.71
C GLU A 144 -13.65 10.94 -5.64
N ALA A 145 -14.11 10.40 -4.50
CA ALA A 145 -13.25 10.01 -3.38
C ALA A 145 -12.30 8.85 -3.73
N VAL A 146 -12.75 7.81 -4.45
CA VAL A 146 -11.86 6.70 -4.84
C VAL A 146 -10.84 7.08 -5.93
N GLU A 147 -11.05 8.21 -6.61
CA GLU A 147 -10.14 8.76 -7.63
C GLU A 147 -9.33 9.97 -7.15
N ALA A 148 -9.60 10.48 -5.94
CA ALA A 148 -8.93 11.65 -5.40
C ALA A 148 -7.43 11.43 -5.19
N ALA A 149 -6.68 12.53 -5.18
CA ALA A 149 -5.23 12.47 -5.00
C ALA A 149 -4.87 12.09 -3.57
N ASN A 150 -4.24 10.92 -3.39
CA ASN A 150 -3.66 10.53 -2.11
C ASN A 150 -2.20 10.99 -1.98
N ILE A 151 -1.79 11.14 -0.73
CA ILE A 151 -0.41 11.21 -0.29
C ILE A 151 -0.02 9.85 0.31
N THR A 152 1.15 9.34 -0.08
CA THR A 152 1.72 8.11 0.50
C THR A 152 2.97 8.45 1.29
N SER A 153 3.02 8.03 2.56
CA SER A 153 4.18 8.15 3.43
C SER A 153 4.90 6.81 3.58
N TYR A 154 6.23 6.85 3.54
CA TYR A 154 7.11 5.67 3.69
C TYR A 154 7.91 5.69 5.01
N GLN A 155 7.45 6.48 5.98
CA GLN A 155 8.13 6.65 7.26
C GLN A 155 8.05 5.40 8.14
N MET A 156 7.03 4.58 7.95
CA MET A 156 6.84 3.35 8.72
C MET A 156 7.71 2.21 8.18
N ARG A 157 7.96 1.23 9.05
CA ARG A 157 8.62 -0.02 8.68
C ARG A 157 7.74 -0.79 7.70
N ASN A 158 8.31 -1.15 6.56
CA ASN A 158 7.65 -1.96 5.53
C ASN A 158 7.27 -3.33 6.12
N SER A 159 6.09 -3.81 5.78
CA SER A 159 5.59 -5.13 6.16
C SER A 159 6.24 -6.25 5.35
N PHE A 160 6.89 -5.94 4.23
CA PHE A 160 7.43 -6.90 3.28
C PHE A 160 8.95 -6.81 3.19
N GLY A 161 9.58 -7.87 2.68
CA GLY A 161 11.03 -7.92 2.48
C GLY A 161 11.81 -7.71 3.78
N ASP A 162 12.84 -6.86 3.72
CA ASP A 162 13.77 -6.59 4.83
C ASP A 162 13.25 -5.54 5.84
N HIS A 163 11.94 -5.25 5.82
CA HIS A 163 11.29 -4.30 6.74
C HIS A 163 11.96 -2.91 6.77
N GLU A 164 12.43 -2.45 5.62
CA GLU A 164 13.05 -1.14 5.50
C GLU A 164 12.05 0.00 5.75
N SER A 165 12.56 1.17 6.06
CA SER A 165 11.77 2.40 6.18
C SER A 165 12.48 3.52 5.44
N GLN A 166 11.72 4.45 4.85
CA GLN A 166 12.24 5.64 4.17
C GLN A 166 11.71 6.92 4.85
N PRO A 167 12.18 7.27 6.07
CA PRO A 167 11.71 8.45 6.79
C PRO A 167 11.87 9.74 5.99
N GLY A 168 10.81 10.57 6.00
CA GLY A 168 10.74 11.84 5.28
C GLY A 168 10.39 11.71 3.79
N ARG A 169 10.25 10.49 3.23
CA ARG A 169 9.81 10.30 1.84
C ARG A 169 8.28 10.32 1.74
N LEU A 170 7.76 11.09 0.78
CA LEU A 170 6.35 11.17 0.43
C LEU A 170 6.17 11.04 -1.09
N THR A 171 5.15 10.30 -1.53
CA THR A 171 4.68 10.33 -2.92
C THR A 171 3.42 11.19 -3.02
N LEU A 172 3.40 12.12 -3.97
CA LEU A 172 2.31 13.06 -4.24
C LEU A 172 1.85 12.97 -5.70
N ARG A 173 0.66 13.51 -6.01
CA ARG A 173 0.21 13.61 -7.40
C ARG A 173 1.04 14.62 -8.20
N SER A 174 1.32 14.33 -9.46
CA SER A 174 2.18 15.13 -10.36
C SER A 174 1.70 16.55 -10.63
N ASP A 175 0.44 16.86 -10.35
CA ASP A 175 -0.17 18.20 -10.47
C ASP A 175 -0.29 18.93 -9.12
N THR A 176 0.22 18.35 -8.02
CA THR A 176 0.21 18.99 -6.68
C THR A 176 0.73 20.43 -6.79
N PRO A 177 0.06 21.43 -6.20
CA PRO A 177 0.45 22.81 -6.44
C PRO A 177 1.89 23.14 -6.01
N PRO A 178 2.62 23.99 -6.76
CA PRO A 178 4.02 24.30 -6.46
C PRO A 178 4.26 24.86 -5.05
N TRP A 179 3.31 25.62 -4.51
CA TRP A 179 3.41 26.17 -3.14
C TRP A 179 3.36 25.06 -2.09
N VAL A 180 2.47 24.07 -2.23
CA VAL A 180 2.41 22.89 -1.34
C VAL A 180 3.72 22.11 -1.37
N ARG A 181 4.27 21.87 -2.57
CA ARG A 181 5.57 21.17 -2.72
C ARG A 181 6.71 21.91 -2.02
N ARG A 182 6.74 23.25 -2.15
CA ARG A 182 7.75 24.09 -1.50
C ARG A 182 7.62 23.98 0.02
N ASP A 183 6.41 24.12 0.54
CA ASP A 183 6.17 24.15 1.98
C ASP A 183 6.52 22.77 2.60
N LEU A 184 6.16 21.67 1.96
CA LEU A 184 6.57 20.32 2.38
C LEU A 184 8.09 20.11 2.34
N ARG A 185 8.78 20.62 1.32
CA ARG A 185 10.25 20.58 1.27
C ARG A 185 10.90 21.41 2.39
N GLN A 186 10.32 22.56 2.74
CA GLN A 186 10.78 23.37 3.86
C GLN A 186 10.60 22.66 5.20
N MET A 187 9.60 21.78 5.32
CA MET A 187 9.43 20.88 6.47
C MET A 187 10.42 19.71 6.49
N GLY A 188 11.23 19.52 5.44
CA GLY A 188 12.24 18.47 5.33
C GLY A 188 11.82 17.21 4.58
N TYR A 189 10.65 17.20 3.93
CA TYR A 189 10.19 16.04 3.16
C TYR A 189 10.90 15.92 1.80
N ARG A 190 11.23 14.68 1.43
CA ARG A 190 11.66 14.26 0.09
C ARG A 190 10.42 13.83 -0.68
N LEU A 191 10.17 14.46 -1.82
CA LEU A 191 8.93 14.31 -2.57
C LEU A 191 9.15 13.59 -3.89
N ASP A 192 8.40 12.51 -4.09
CA ASP A 192 8.21 11.82 -5.35
C ASP A 192 6.85 12.17 -5.95
N PHE A 193 6.72 11.99 -7.26
CA PHE A 193 5.51 12.38 -7.98
C PHE A 193 5.03 11.26 -8.91
N GLN A 194 3.72 11.03 -8.92
CA GLN A 194 3.06 10.09 -9.82
C GLN A 194 1.81 10.72 -10.42
N GLU A 195 1.44 10.33 -11.64
CA GLU A 195 0.23 10.86 -12.29
C GLU A 195 -1.05 10.49 -11.51
N ARG A 196 -1.11 9.26 -11.00
CA ARG A 196 -2.20 8.76 -10.16
C ARG A 196 -1.64 8.23 -8.86
N THR A 197 -2.21 8.67 -7.74
CA THR A 197 -1.79 8.27 -6.40
C THR A 197 -2.91 7.64 -5.57
N SER A 198 -4.17 7.74 -6.01
CA SER A 198 -5.24 6.90 -5.50
C SER A 198 -4.87 5.43 -5.73
N GLY A 199 -5.02 4.61 -4.69
CA GLY A 199 -4.92 3.16 -4.84
C GLY A 199 -6.15 2.58 -5.55
N PRO A 200 -6.09 1.31 -5.95
CA PRO A 200 -7.23 0.54 -6.49
C PRO A 200 -8.31 0.30 -5.41
N ILE A 201 -9.04 1.37 -5.05
CA ILE A 201 -10.08 1.38 -4.03
C ILE A 201 -11.39 0.96 -4.67
N ASN A 202 -12.09 0.02 -4.03
CA ASN A 202 -13.48 -0.30 -4.30
C ASN A 202 -14.32 0.10 -3.08
N ALA A 203 -15.48 0.72 -3.32
CA ALA A 203 -16.35 1.21 -2.26
C ALA A 203 -17.83 1.16 -2.62
N ILE A 204 -18.67 0.98 -1.60
CA ILE A 204 -20.12 1.16 -1.68
C ILE A 204 -20.53 2.19 -0.63
N PHE A 205 -21.11 3.29 -1.10
CA PHE A 205 -21.74 4.30 -0.27
C PHE A 205 -23.24 4.03 -0.11
N PHE A 206 -23.73 4.12 1.13
CA PHE A 206 -25.11 3.81 1.48
C PHE A 206 -25.90 5.11 1.71
N ASP A 207 -26.59 5.57 0.67
CA ASP A 207 -27.42 6.76 0.73
C ASP A 207 -28.82 6.44 1.30
N TRP A 208 -28.90 6.37 2.62
CA TRP A 208 -30.16 6.13 3.33
C TRP A 208 -31.17 7.26 3.20
N LYS A 209 -30.74 8.47 2.80
CA LYS A 209 -31.65 9.60 2.62
C LYS A 209 -32.50 9.39 1.37
N HIS A 210 -31.90 8.87 0.30
CA HIS A 210 -32.59 8.65 -0.97
C HIS A 210 -32.89 7.16 -1.23
N GLY A 211 -32.46 6.25 -0.36
CA GLY A 211 -32.72 4.82 -0.47
C GLY A 211 -31.95 4.15 -1.61
N SER A 212 -30.70 4.56 -1.84
CA SER A 212 -29.87 4.08 -2.96
C SER A 212 -28.45 3.71 -2.51
N PHE A 213 -27.79 2.82 -3.26
CA PHE A 213 -26.38 2.45 -3.05
C PHE A 213 -25.56 2.93 -4.23
N TRP A 214 -24.42 3.57 -3.94
CA TRP A 214 -23.56 4.15 -4.97
C TRP A 214 -22.23 3.40 -4.91
N GLY A 215 -21.87 2.75 -6.01
CA GLY A 215 -20.58 2.09 -6.15
C GLY A 215 -19.51 3.07 -6.65
N GLY A 216 -18.30 2.95 -6.11
CA GLY A 216 -17.11 3.61 -6.63
C GLY A 216 -15.99 2.60 -6.85
N SER A 217 -15.38 2.62 -8.03
CA SER A 217 -14.18 1.84 -8.35
C SER A 217 -13.13 2.78 -8.91
N SER A 218 -11.95 2.77 -8.31
CA SER A 218 -10.86 3.66 -8.71
C SER A 218 -10.45 3.45 -10.16
N ASN A 219 -10.04 4.52 -10.82
CA ASN A 219 -9.43 4.46 -12.15
C ASN A 219 -7.96 3.97 -12.11
N HIS A 220 -7.47 3.53 -10.95
CA HIS A 220 -6.14 2.96 -10.79
C HIS A 220 -6.17 1.43 -11.01
N GLY A 221 -5.77 0.95 -12.18
CA GLY A 221 -5.82 -0.48 -12.53
C GLY A 221 -7.03 -0.84 -13.39
N GLU A 222 -7.46 -2.11 -13.34
CA GLU A 222 -8.60 -2.66 -14.10
C GLU A 222 -9.82 -2.94 -13.20
N ASP A 223 -10.03 -2.12 -12.17
CA ASP A 223 -11.19 -2.25 -11.27
C ASP A 223 -12.49 -1.83 -11.97
N TYR A 224 -13.61 -2.48 -11.63
CA TYR A 224 -14.93 -2.16 -12.19
C TYR A 224 -16.05 -2.41 -11.18
N GLY A 225 -17.11 -1.59 -11.27
CA GLY A 225 -18.34 -1.76 -10.50
C GLY A 225 -19.49 -2.26 -11.38
N ILE A 226 -20.37 -3.09 -10.81
CA ILE A 226 -21.62 -3.53 -11.44
C ILE A 226 -22.75 -3.35 -10.42
N ALA A 227 -23.90 -2.87 -10.89
CA ALA A 227 -25.13 -2.77 -10.11
C ALA A 227 -26.28 -3.44 -10.87
N TRP A 228 -27.26 -4.00 -10.14
CA TRP A 228 -28.47 -4.61 -10.68
C TRP A 228 -29.69 -4.36 -9.79
#